data_AF-A0A7V4PDE4-F1
#
_entry.id   AF-A0A7V4PDE4-F1
#
_cell.length_a   1.000
_cell.length_b   1.000
_cell.length_c   1.000
_cell.angle_alpha   90.00
_cell.angle_beta   90.00
_cell.angle_gamma   90.00
#
_symmetry.space_group_name_H-M   'P 1'
#
loop_
_entity.id
_entity.type
_entity.pdbx_description
1 polymer ?
#
loop_
_entity_poly.entity_id
_entity_poly.type
_entity_poly.pdbx_seq_one_letter_code
_entity_poly.pdbx_strand_id
1 'polypeptide(L)'
;MGVLNFLRKKKKDDKEKIGDQDKKAVLDQALKMVDTSSMSMAQKVAFKVFQKMPAKKQEEMIRKALNPQNIQKEKGKILAQLKEAVRSGQISQAQAEQIKSQLGLR
;
A
#
# COMPACT_ATOMS: atom_id res chain seq x y z
N MET A 1 -49.97 12.69 -13.55
CA MET A 1 -48.98 13.80 -13.47
C MET A 1 -48.53 13.87 -12.02
N GLY A 2 -47.33 13.52 -11.57
CA GLY A 2 -46.05 13.33 -12.23
C GLY A 2 -45.04 14.24 -11.55
N VAL A 3 -44.32 13.76 -10.53
CA VAL A 3 -42.92 14.07 -10.16
C VAL A 3 -42.60 13.57 -8.74
N LEU A 4 -42.24 12.29 -8.57
CA LEU A 4 -41.65 11.80 -7.31
C LEU A 4 -40.73 10.59 -7.52
N ASN A 5 -40.01 10.54 -8.65
CA ASN A 5 -39.10 9.42 -8.96
C ASN A 5 -37.66 9.85 -9.32
N PHE A 6 -37.22 11.05 -8.90
CA PHE A 6 -35.86 11.53 -9.15
C PHE A 6 -34.82 11.04 -8.11
N LEU A 7 -35.22 10.20 -7.15
CA LEU A 7 -34.38 9.77 -6.02
C LEU A 7 -33.77 8.36 -6.16
N ARG A 8 -33.67 7.81 -7.38
CA ARG A 8 -33.15 6.44 -7.60
C ARG A 8 -32.13 6.32 -8.74
N LYS A 9 -31.37 7.38 -9.03
CA LYS A 9 -30.35 7.35 -10.09
C LYS A 9 -29.02 8.06 -9.75
N LYS A 10 -28.57 7.93 -8.50
CA LYS A 10 -27.21 8.35 -8.10
C LYS A 10 -26.56 7.33 -7.16
N LYS A 11 -26.58 6.07 -7.59
CA LYS A 11 -25.87 4.95 -6.95
C LYS A 11 -25.10 4.21 -8.04
N LYS A 12 -24.04 4.84 -8.55
CA LYS A 12 -22.96 4.19 -9.31
C LYS A 12 -21.88 5.22 -9.62
N ASP A 13 -20.65 4.84 -9.32
CA ASP A 13 -19.40 5.47 -9.73
C ASP A 13 -18.88 6.67 -8.91
N ASP A 14 -18.80 6.53 -7.59
CA ASP A 14 -17.72 7.16 -6.83
C ASP A 14 -16.39 6.42 -7.11
N LYS A 15 -15.86 6.63 -8.33
CA LYS A 15 -14.41 6.55 -8.54
C LYS A 15 -13.83 7.78 -7.85
N GLU A 16 -13.51 7.65 -6.56
CA GLU A 16 -12.74 8.64 -5.82
C GLU A 16 -11.45 8.93 -6.59
N LYS A 17 -11.44 10.02 -7.36
CA LYS A 17 -10.21 10.70 -7.74
C LYS A 17 -9.72 11.38 -6.48
N ILE A 18 -9.11 10.60 -5.59
CA ILE A 18 -8.36 11.07 -4.43
C ILE A 18 -7.40 12.14 -4.96
N GLY A 19 -7.61 13.41 -4.59
CA GLY A 19 -6.75 14.50 -5.03
C GLY A 19 -5.33 14.31 -4.52
N ASP A 20 -4.31 14.90 -5.15
CA ASP A 20 -2.92 14.81 -4.67
C ASP A 20 -2.76 15.21 -3.18
N GLN A 21 -3.65 16.08 -2.67
CA GLN A 21 -3.70 16.43 -1.25
C GLN A 21 -4.24 15.30 -0.37
N ASP A 22 -5.28 14.60 -0.82
CA ASP A 22 -5.86 13.45 -0.12
C ASP A 22 -4.91 12.24 -0.15
N LYS A 23 -4.19 12.01 -1.25
CA LYS A 23 -3.17 10.95 -1.34
C LYS A 23 -2.04 11.19 -0.34
N LYS A 24 -1.61 12.45 -0.18
CA LYS A 24 -0.61 12.83 0.82
C LYS A 24 -1.11 12.59 2.24
N ALA A 25 -2.35 12.95 2.54
CA ALA A 25 -2.95 12.72 3.85
C ALA A 25 -3.09 11.22 4.17
N VAL A 26 -3.57 10.43 3.21
CA VAL A 26 -3.68 8.97 3.32
C VAL A 26 -2.30 8.32 3.47
N LEU A 27 -1.31 8.76 2.71
CA LEU A 27 0.05 8.24 2.82
C LEU A 27 0.69 8.58 4.17
N ASP A 28 0.52 9.81 4.65
CA ASP A 28 1.02 10.24 5.97
C ASP A 28 0.36 9.43 7.10
N GLN A 29 -0.95 9.20 6.99
CA GLN A 29 -1.70 8.37 7.93
C GLN A 29 -1.27 6.90 7.88
N ALA A 30 -1.06 6.34 6.69
CA ALA A 30 -0.54 4.99 6.52
C ALA A 30 0.86 4.84 7.12
N LEU A 31 1.74 5.82 6.91
CA LEU A 31 3.09 5.83 7.50
C LEU A 31 3.07 5.97 9.03
N LYS A 32 2.05 6.58 9.62
CA LYS A 32 1.89 6.63 11.08
C LYS A 32 1.37 5.32 11.66
N MET A 33 0.64 4.54 10.88
CA MET A 33 0.09 3.24 11.27
C MET A 33 1.08 2.08 11.13
N VAL A 34 2.23 2.31 10.49
CA VAL A 34 3.28 1.27 10.40
C VAL A 34 3.82 0.97 11.80
N ASP A 35 3.66 -0.27 12.24
CA ASP A 35 4.26 -0.74 13.47
C ASP A 35 5.78 -0.84 13.31
N THR A 36 6.49 0.03 14.03
CA THR A 36 7.95 0.05 14.04
C THR A 36 8.55 -0.86 15.12
N SER A 37 7.73 -1.47 15.98
CA SER A 37 8.19 -2.26 17.13
C SER A 37 8.98 -3.49 16.68
N SER A 38 8.56 -4.11 15.58
CA SER A 38 9.21 -5.27 14.96
C SER A 38 10.41 -4.94 14.05
N MET A 39 10.71 -3.64 13.84
CA MET A 39 11.80 -3.21 12.98
C MET A 39 13.16 -3.22 13.68
N SER A 40 14.20 -3.65 12.96
CA SER A 40 15.61 -3.47 13.36
C SER A 40 15.98 -1.98 13.45
N MET A 41 17.00 -1.63 14.23
CA MET A 41 17.51 -0.26 14.39
C MET A 41 17.78 0.42 13.04
N ALA A 42 18.37 -0.32 12.09
CA ALA A 42 18.65 0.17 10.74
C ALA A 42 17.36 0.47 9.95
N GLN A 43 16.35 -0.40 10.08
CA GLN A 43 15.05 -0.22 9.44
C GLN A 43 14.29 0.96 10.04
N LYS A 44 14.35 1.16 11.37
CA LYS A 44 13.78 2.32 12.07
C LYS A 44 14.39 3.63 11.58
N VAL A 45 15.72 3.66 11.40
CA VAL A 45 16.43 4.84 10.86
C VAL A 45 16.02 5.10 9.42
N ALA A 46 16.03 4.10 8.56
CA ALA A 46 15.59 4.23 7.17
C ALA A 46 14.13 4.72 7.08
N PHE A 47 13.26 4.21 7.93
CA PHE A 47 11.86 4.63 8.01
C PHE A 47 11.71 6.10 8.47
N LYS A 48 12.45 6.52 9.50
CA LYS A 48 12.48 7.93 9.92
C LYS A 48 13.00 8.86 8.83
N VAL A 49 14.04 8.46 8.10
CA VAL A 49 14.54 9.23 6.95
C VAL A 49 13.47 9.30 5.87
N PHE A 50 12.79 8.19 5.59
CA PHE A 50 11.68 8.15 4.65
C PHE A 50 10.54 9.07 5.03
N GLN A 51 10.08 9.05 6.28
CA GLN A 51 9.03 9.94 6.80
C GLN A 51 9.39 11.42 6.69
N LYS A 52 10.69 11.77 6.81
CA LYS A 52 11.17 13.15 6.67
C LYS A 52 11.33 13.62 5.22
N MET A 53 11.26 12.73 4.23
CA MET A 53 11.36 13.11 2.82
C MET A 53 10.12 13.88 2.34
N PRO A 54 10.25 14.73 1.31
CA PRO A 54 9.10 15.38 0.68
C PRO A 54 8.11 14.34 0.12
N ALA A 55 6.81 14.61 0.22
CA ALA A 55 5.75 13.70 -0.24
C ALA A 55 5.95 13.25 -1.70
N LYS A 56 6.38 14.16 -2.59
CA LYS A 56 6.70 13.81 -3.99
C LYS A 56 7.79 12.74 -4.10
N LYS A 57 8.83 12.82 -3.28
CA LYS A 57 9.91 11.81 -3.25
C LYS A 57 9.46 10.52 -2.57
N GLN A 58 8.65 10.60 -1.52
CA GLN A 58 8.06 9.41 -0.88
C GLN A 58 7.22 8.62 -1.89
N GLU A 59 6.34 9.30 -2.62
CA GLU A 59 5.55 8.68 -3.69
C GLU A 59 6.44 8.10 -4.79
N GLU A 60 7.46 8.84 -5.24
CA GLU A 60 8.37 8.36 -6.27
C GLU A 60 9.10 7.08 -5.83
N MET A 61 9.56 7.03 -4.57
CA MET A 61 10.22 5.86 -3.99
C MET A 61 9.26 4.68 -3.86
N ILE A 62 8.02 4.91 -3.41
CA ILE A 62 6.99 3.87 -3.35
C ILE A 62 6.65 3.37 -4.75
N ARG A 63 6.48 4.26 -5.74
CA ARG A 63 6.24 3.91 -7.14
C ARG A 63 7.41 3.11 -7.73
N LYS A 64 8.64 3.46 -7.40
CA LYS A 64 9.84 2.70 -7.80
C LYS A 64 9.87 1.32 -7.15
N ALA A 65 9.52 1.21 -5.88
CA ALA A 65 9.46 -0.07 -5.19
C ALA A 65 8.35 -0.98 -5.75
N LEU A 66 7.20 -0.39 -6.11
CA LEU A 66 6.06 -1.10 -6.71
C LEU A 66 6.19 -1.28 -8.23
N ASN A 67 7.30 -0.85 -8.84
CA ASN A 67 7.51 -1.05 -10.27
C ASN A 67 7.66 -2.56 -10.56
N PRO A 68 6.90 -3.12 -11.51
CA PRO A 68 6.93 -4.55 -11.83
C PRO A 68 8.35 -5.05 -12.17
N GLN A 69 9.20 -4.24 -12.79
CA GLN A 69 10.58 -4.64 -13.09
C GLN A 69 11.41 -4.85 -11.80
N ASN A 70 11.22 -4.00 -10.79
CA ASN A 70 11.91 -4.11 -9.51
C ASN A 70 11.33 -5.25 -8.68
N ILE A 71 10.00 -5.40 -8.69
CA ILE A 71 9.32 -6.53 -8.06
C ILE A 71 9.80 -7.86 -8.64
N GLN A 72 9.99 -7.97 -9.95
CA GLN A 72 10.51 -9.19 -10.58
C GLN A 72 11.97 -9.45 -10.21
N LYS A 73 12.82 -8.42 -10.22
CA LYS A 73 14.23 -8.53 -9.80
C LYS A 73 14.37 -9.02 -8.35
N GLU A 74 13.48 -8.54 -7.47
CA GLU A 74 13.48 -8.89 -6.04
C GLU A 74 12.46 -9.99 -5.69
N LYS A 75 11.86 -10.67 -6.69
CA LYS A 75 10.78 -11.67 -6.52
C LYS A 75 11.12 -12.71 -5.46
N GLY A 76 12.34 -13.26 -5.52
CA GLY A 76 12.81 -14.28 -4.57
C GLY A 76 12.79 -13.79 -3.13
N LYS A 77 13.27 -12.57 -2.87
CA LYS A 77 13.30 -11.97 -1.53
C LYS A 77 11.89 -11.63 -1.04
N ILE A 78 11.04 -11.07 -1.90
CA ILE A 78 9.64 -10.75 -1.56
C ILE A 78 8.87 -12.03 -1.19
N LEU A 79 9.04 -13.11 -1.95
CA LEU A 79 8.40 -14.39 -1.64
C LEU A 79 8.93 -15.01 -0.34
N ALA A 80 10.22 -14.89 -0.06
CA ALA A 80 10.80 -15.35 1.20
C ALA A 80 10.24 -14.57 2.39
N GLN A 81 10.19 -13.24 2.30
CA GLN A 81 9.61 -12.37 3.33
C GLN A 81 8.13 -12.65 3.55
N LEU A 82 7.34 -12.87 2.50
CA LEU A 82 5.93 -13.25 2.65
C LEU A 82 5.77 -14.61 3.33
N LYS A 83 6.62 -15.60 3.03
CA LYS A 83 6.60 -16.89 3.73
C LYS A 83 6.97 -16.75 5.20
N GLU A 84 7.98 -15.93 5.51
CA GLU A 84 8.39 -15.66 6.87
C GLU A 84 7.28 -14.94 7.66
N ALA A 85 6.63 -13.95 7.05
CA ALA A 85 5.51 -13.23 7.64
C ALA A 85 4.30 -14.14 7.91
N VAL A 86 4.02 -15.11 7.02
CA VAL A 86 3.02 -16.16 7.30
C VAL A 86 3.44 -17.02 8.47
N ARG A 87 4.71 -17.46 8.49
CA ARG A 87 5.25 -18.33 9.54
C ARG A 87 5.30 -17.63 10.90
N SER A 88 5.54 -16.33 10.95
CA SER A 88 5.54 -15.52 12.17
C SER A 88 4.13 -15.10 12.60
N GLY A 89 3.08 -15.48 11.85
CA GLY A 89 1.69 -15.12 12.15
C GLY A 89 1.35 -13.64 11.90
N GLN A 90 2.21 -12.89 11.21
CA GLN A 90 1.95 -11.48 10.88
C GLN A 90 0.85 -11.34 9.82
N ILE A 91 0.77 -12.31 8.90
CA ILE A 91 -0.26 -12.36 7.85
C ILE A 91 -0.78 -13.78 7.69
N SER A 92 -2.04 -13.94 7.25
CA SER A 92 -2.57 -15.25 6.90
C SER A 92 -2.07 -15.74 5.54
N GLN A 93 -2.15 -17.06 5.29
CA GLN A 93 -1.76 -17.62 3.99
C GLN A 93 -2.59 -17.04 2.83
N ALA A 94 -3.88 -16.80 3.05
CA ALA A 94 -4.77 -16.15 2.09
C ALA A 94 -4.33 -14.69 1.79
N GLN A 95 -3.93 -13.93 2.82
CA GLN A 95 -3.38 -12.58 2.64
C GLN A 95 -2.08 -12.61 1.86
N ALA A 96 -1.19 -13.58 2.14
CA ALA A 96 0.06 -13.72 1.39
C ALA A 96 -0.19 -14.05 -0.10
N GLU A 97 -1.20 -14.86 -0.42
CA GLU A 97 -1.60 -15.14 -1.80
C GLU A 97 -2.21 -13.92 -2.51
N GLN A 98 -3.03 -13.15 -1.80
CA GLN A 98 -3.55 -11.88 -2.31
C GLN A 98 -2.42 -10.90 -2.63
N ILE A 99 -1.45 -10.74 -1.72
CA ILE A 99 -0.30 -9.86 -1.93
C ILE A 99 0.54 -10.34 -3.12
N LYS A 100 0.82 -11.64 -3.23
CA LYS A 100 1.51 -12.20 -4.41
C LYS A 100 0.77 -11.89 -5.70
N SER A 101 -0.56 -12.03 -5.69
CA SER A 101 -1.39 -11.72 -6.85
C SER A 101 -1.35 -10.24 -7.22
N GLN A 102 -1.38 -9.33 -6.24
CA GLN A 102 -1.31 -7.89 -6.46
C GLN A 102 0.04 -7.45 -7.01
N LEU A 103 1.12 -8.11 -6.57
CA LEU A 103 2.48 -7.86 -7.03
C LEU A 103 2.80 -8.57 -8.36
N GLY A 104 1.86 -9.34 -8.93
CA GLY A 104 2.10 -10.13 -10.14
C GLY A 104 3.13 -11.25 -9.96
N LEU A 105 3.32 -11.70 -8.72
CA LEU A 105 4.31 -12.71 -8.31
C LEU A 105 3.75 -14.15 -8.30
N ARG A 106 2.67 -14.39 -9.06
CA ARG A 106 2.11 -15.73 -9.27
C ARG A 106 3.15 -16.70 -9.83
#